data_AF-A0A235F7G9-F1
#
_entry.id   AF-A0A235F7G9-F1
#
_cell.length_a   1.000
_cell.length_b   1.000
_cell.length_c   1.000
_cell.angle_alpha   90.00
_cell.angle_beta   90.00
_cell.angle_gamma   90.00
#
_symmetry.space_group_name_H-M   'P 1'
#
loop_
_entity.id
_entity.type
_entity.pdbx_description
1 polymer ?
#
loop_
_entity_poly.entity_id
_entity_poly.type
_entity_poly.pdbx_seq_one_letter_code
_entity_poly.pdbx_strand_id
1 'polypeptide(L)'
;MHVFILFLIILFSVLYSSKRHPKSIPFRPSQLHENDKLLLDVRDYIEAHQHPLNVGQCHIPLAYLKRNFSEINQKELILLASSLREVSVAERFLQRKSVRVVGYHIV
;
A
#
# COMPACT_ATOMS: atom_id res chain seq x y z
N MET A 1 -23.62 23.52 -24.23
CA MET A 1 -22.21 23.21 -23.92
C MET A 1 -21.89 23.10 -22.43
N HIS A 2 -22.29 24.06 -21.59
CA HIS A 2 -21.90 24.08 -20.17
C HIS A 2 -22.38 22.87 -19.33
N VAL A 3 -23.60 22.38 -19.56
CA VAL A 3 -24.13 21.19 -18.84
C VAL A 3 -23.32 19.92 -19.13
N PHE A 4 -22.86 19.75 -20.36
CA PHE A 4 -22.01 18.63 -20.76
C PHE A 4 -20.62 18.69 -20.10
N ILE A 5 -20.05 19.90 -20.00
CA ILE A 5 -18.77 20.11 -19.30
C ILE A 5 -18.92 19.78 -17.81
N LEU A 6 -19.99 20.23 -17.15
CA LEU A 6 -20.25 19.91 -15.75
C LEU A 6 -20.44 18.41 -15.54
N PHE A 7 -21.14 17.73 -16.44
CA PHE A 7 -21.30 16.28 -16.41
C PHE A 7 -19.95 15.55 -16.52
N LEU A 8 -19.07 15.97 -17.44
CA LEU A 8 -17.73 15.40 -17.57
C LEU A 8 -16.85 15.64 -16.33
N ILE A 9 -16.94 16.83 -15.71
CA ILE A 9 -16.23 17.12 -14.46
C ILE A 9 -16.72 16.24 -13.32
N ILE A 10 -18.04 16.08 -13.17
CA ILE A 10 -18.65 15.20 -12.16
C ILE A 10 -18.23 13.75 -12.40
N LEU A 11 -18.31 13.27 -13.65
CA LEU A 11 -17.89 11.93 -14.02
C LEU A 11 -16.41 11.69 -13.71
N PHE A 12 -15.54 12.63 -14.09
CA PHE A 12 -14.10 12.54 -13.82
C PHE A 12 -13.82 12.56 -12.31
N SER A 13 -14.50 13.42 -11.56
CA SER A 13 -14.40 13.50 -10.10
C SER A 13 -14.80 12.18 -9.42
N VAL A 14 -15.91 11.57 -9.83
CA VAL A 14 -16.36 10.26 -9.30
C VAL A 14 -15.36 9.15 -9.61
N LEU A 15 -14.81 9.13 -10.84
CA LEU A 15 -13.79 8.16 -11.24
C LEU A 15 -12.47 8.35 -10.46
N TYR A 16 -12.06 9.60 -10.24
CA TYR A 16 -10.84 9.93 -9.49
C TYR A 16 -11.01 9.68 -7.97
N SER A 17 -12.24 9.81 -7.47
CA SER A 17 -12.58 9.66 -6.06
C SER A 17 -12.86 8.22 -5.62
N SER A 18 -12.66 7.22 -6.49
CA SER A 18 -12.72 5.80 -6.10
C SER A 18 -11.50 5.39 -5.25
N LYS A 19 -11.40 6.01 -4.06
CA LYS A 19 -10.53 5.65 -2.94
C LYS A 19 -11.17 4.45 -2.26
N ARG A 20 -10.90 3.25 -2.77
CA ARG A 20 -11.35 2.01 -2.14
C ARG A 20 -10.58 1.82 -0.84
N HIS A 21 -11.27 1.52 0.25
CA HIS A 21 -10.65 1.17 1.52
C HIS A 21 -9.81 -0.13 1.38
N PRO A 22 -8.73 -0.28 2.17
CA PRO A 22 -7.98 -1.52 2.18
C PRO A 22 -8.87 -2.67 2.67
N LYS A 23 -8.68 -3.86 2.10
CA LYS A 23 -9.38 -5.07 2.54
C LYS A 23 -8.64 -5.76 3.68
N SER A 24 -7.33 -5.54 3.75
CA SER A 24 -6.48 -5.94 4.86
C SER A 24 -6.90 -5.26 6.16
N ILE A 25 -6.60 -5.90 7.29
CA ILE A 25 -6.96 -5.39 8.62
C ILE A 25 -5.83 -4.55 9.22
N PRO A 26 -6.15 -3.51 10.03
CA PRO A 26 -5.14 -2.82 10.81
C PRO A 26 -4.37 -3.82 11.68
N PHE A 27 -3.05 -3.69 11.65
CA PHE A 27 -2.11 -4.56 12.34
C PHE A 27 -1.22 -3.71 13.23
N ARG A 28 -0.94 -4.18 14.45
CA ARG A 28 -0.10 -3.45 15.41
C ARG A 28 1.33 -4.02 15.40
N PRO A 29 2.38 -3.17 15.35
CA PRO A 29 3.77 -3.63 15.34
C PRO A 29 4.15 -4.49 16.55
N SER A 30 3.47 -4.30 17.69
CA SER A 30 3.65 -5.13 18.90
C SER A 30 3.27 -6.60 18.69
N GLN A 31 2.64 -6.95 17.57
CA GLN A 31 2.27 -8.31 17.16
C GLN A 31 3.30 -8.92 16.18
N LEU A 32 4.36 -8.20 15.80
CA LEU A 32 5.44 -8.74 14.97
C LEU A 32 6.35 -9.62 15.81
N HIS A 33 6.12 -10.93 15.72
CA HIS A 33 7.19 -11.88 16.02
C HIS A 33 8.15 -11.90 14.83
N GLU A 34 9.45 -11.82 15.09
CA GLU A 34 10.53 -11.67 14.09
C GLU A 34 10.54 -12.73 12.96
N ASN A 35 9.80 -13.83 13.10
CA ASN A 35 9.98 -15.01 12.25
C ASN A 35 8.86 -15.35 11.26
N ASP A 36 7.67 -14.74 11.34
CA ASP A 36 6.52 -15.38 10.67
C ASP A 36 6.07 -14.76 9.34
N LYS A 37 6.31 -13.46 9.05
CA LYS A 37 5.80 -12.82 7.82
C LYS A 37 6.69 -11.70 7.31
N LEU A 38 6.80 -11.57 5.98
CA LEU A 38 7.48 -10.44 5.35
C LEU A 38 6.73 -9.15 5.67
N LEU A 39 7.47 -8.18 6.21
CA LEU A 39 7.04 -6.79 6.33
C LEU A 39 7.51 -6.04 5.07
N LEU A 40 6.55 -5.62 4.24
CA LEU A 40 6.83 -4.81 3.04
C LEU A 40 6.56 -3.35 3.36
N ASP A 41 7.62 -2.56 3.42
CA ASP A 41 7.54 -1.12 3.57
C ASP A 41 7.35 -0.46 2.20
N VAL A 42 6.23 0.23 2.01
CA VAL A 42 5.89 0.94 0.76
C VAL A 42 5.94 2.46 0.90
N ARG A 43 6.42 2.97 2.04
CA ARG A 43 6.62 4.41 2.26
C ARG A 43 7.67 4.96 1.31
N ASP A 44 7.62 6.25 1.01
CA ASP A 44 8.73 6.90 0.31
C ASP A 44 10.02 6.92 1.14
N TYR A 45 11.16 7.14 0.49
CA TYR A 45 12.45 7.12 1.16
C TYR A 45 12.62 8.24 2.18
N ILE A 46 11.95 9.38 2.01
CA ILE A 46 12.05 10.51 2.93
C ILE A 46 11.34 10.13 4.22
N GLU A 47 10.11 9.65 4.12
CA GLU A 47 9.31 9.22 5.26
C GLU A 47 9.97 8.05 6.01
N ALA A 48 10.46 7.04 5.28
CA ALA A 48 11.14 5.90 5.87
C ALA A 48 12.43 6.30 6.60
N HIS A 49 13.14 7.32 6.11
CA HIS A 49 14.34 7.85 6.74
C HIS A 49 14.03 8.68 7.99
N GLN A 50 12.95 9.47 7.98
CA GLN A 50 12.52 10.27 9.12
C GLN A 50 11.95 9.42 10.25
N HIS A 51 11.27 8.32 9.90
CA HIS A 51 10.66 7.38 10.83
C HIS A 51 11.17 5.95 10.58
N PRO A 52 12.45 5.67 10.91
CA PRO A 52 13.04 4.36 10.69
C PRO A 52 12.37 3.32 11.59
N LEU A 53 12.06 2.17 11.00
CA LEU A 53 11.56 1.01 11.72
C LEU A 53 12.67 -0.04 11.76
N ASN A 54 13.03 -0.52 12.95
CA ASN A 54 14.14 -1.47 13.17
C ASN A 54 13.76 -2.94 12.90
N VAL A 55 12.86 -3.20 11.95
CA VAL A 55 12.35 -4.55 11.65
C VAL A 55 12.93 -5.04 10.32
N GLY A 56 13.20 -6.35 10.18
CA GLY A 56 13.70 -7.00 8.95
C GLY A 56 12.76 -6.83 7.74
N GLN A 57 12.76 -5.64 7.16
CA GLN A 57 11.82 -5.16 6.15
C GLN A 57 12.40 -5.26 4.74
N CYS A 58 11.52 -5.57 3.79
CA CYS A 58 11.77 -5.26 2.39
C CYS A 58 11.20 -3.86 2.14
N HIS A 59 12.06 -2.87 1.87
CA HIS A 59 11.63 -1.51 1.57
C HIS A 59 11.56 -1.30 0.07
N ILE A 60 10.35 -1.17 -0.45
CA ILE A 60 10.08 -0.87 -1.86
C ILE A 60 9.00 0.20 -1.88
N PRO A 61 9.36 1.50 -2.00
CA PRO A 61 8.37 2.56 -2.03
C PRO A 61 7.32 2.31 -3.09
N LEU A 62 6.09 2.75 -2.83
CA LEU A 62 4.94 2.47 -3.69
C LEU A 62 5.19 2.83 -5.17
N ALA A 63 5.95 3.91 -5.44
CA ALA A 63 6.33 4.33 -6.77
C ALA A 63 7.22 3.31 -7.52
N TYR A 64 8.05 2.56 -6.79
CA TYR A 64 8.97 1.55 -7.31
C TYR A 64 8.40 0.14 -7.27
N LEU A 65 7.32 -0.09 -6.50
CA LEU A 65 6.71 -1.40 -6.29
C LEU A 65 6.43 -2.19 -7.59
N LYS A 66 6.00 -1.50 -8.66
CA LYS A 66 5.76 -2.16 -9.96
C LYS A 66 7.03 -2.69 -10.62
N ARG A 67 8.14 -1.96 -10.50
CA ARG A 67 9.43 -2.27 -11.16
C ARG A 67 10.21 -3.31 -10.37
N ASN A 68 10.08 -3.28 -9.06
CA ASN A 68 10.84 -4.10 -8.11
C ASN A 68 10.02 -5.28 -7.55
N PHE A 69 8.84 -5.56 -8.11
CA PHE A 69 7.96 -6.63 -7.63
C PHE A 69 8.65 -8.01 -7.62
N SER A 70 9.64 -8.25 -8.47
CA SER A 70 10.42 -9.50 -8.51
C SER A 70 11.21 -9.78 -7.22
N GLU A 71 11.41 -8.78 -6.36
CA GLU A 71 12.08 -8.96 -5.06
C GLU A 71 11.15 -9.58 -4.01
N ILE A 72 9.83 -9.58 -4.26
CA ILE A 72 8.81 -10.13 -3.35
C ILE A 72 8.60 -11.61 -3.68
N ASN A 73 9.10 -12.49 -2.82
CA ASN A 73 9.00 -13.95 -2.99
C ASN A 73 7.89 -14.59 -2.13
N GLN A 74 7.24 -13.81 -1.26
CA GLN A 74 6.26 -14.27 -0.29
C GLN A 74 4.84 -14.19 -0.85
N LYS A 75 4.03 -15.21 -0.54
CA LYS A 75 2.62 -15.26 -0.93
C LYS A 75 1.71 -14.46 0.01
N GLU A 76 2.13 -14.26 1.25
CA GLU A 76 1.43 -13.45 2.25
C GLU A 76 2.40 -12.45 2.89
N LEU A 77 1.96 -11.20 3.05
CA LEU A 77 2.77 -10.13 3.65
C LEU A 77 1.93 -9.13 4.44
N ILE A 78 2.61 -8.33 5.26
CA ILE A 78 2.05 -7.19 5.98
C ILE A 78 2.61 -5.90 5.37
N LEU A 79 1.74 -4.91 5.12
CA LEU A 79 2.14 -3.62 4.57
C LEU A 79 2.49 -2.60 5.65
N LEU A 80 3.55 -1.83 5.44
CA LEU A 80 3.79 -0.57 6.14
C LEU A 80 3.63 0.58 5.14
N ALA A 81 2.87 1.60 5.51
CA ALA A 81 2.56 2.72 4.62
C ALA A 81 2.36 4.01 5.42
N SER A 82 2.41 5.16 4.76
CA SER A 82 2.16 6.47 5.40
C SER A 82 0.67 6.87 5.35
N SER A 83 -0.14 6.13 4.58
CA SER A 83 -1.57 6.43 4.48
C SER A 83 -2.41 5.23 4.04
N LEU A 84 -3.71 5.26 4.36
CA LEU A 84 -4.70 4.29 3.84
C LEU A 84 -4.73 4.24 2.31
N ARG A 85 -4.46 5.37 1.64
CA ARG A 85 -4.43 5.43 0.18
C ARG A 85 -3.29 4.56 -0.37
N GLU A 86 -2.12 4.63 0.25
CA GLU A 86 -0.97 3.81 -0.13
C GLU A 86 -1.25 2.33 0.11
N VAL A 87 -1.81 1.97 1.28
CA VAL A 87 -2.25 0.60 1.56
C VAL A 87 -3.17 0.10 0.46
N SER A 88 -4.22 0.84 0.11
CA SER A 88 -5.18 0.43 -0.92
C SER A 88 -4.58 0.32 -2.32
N VAL A 89 -3.59 1.15 -2.67
CA VAL A 89 -2.92 1.07 -3.97
C VAL A 89 -1.98 -0.14 -4.01
N ALA A 90 -1.14 -0.29 -3.00
CA ALA A 90 -0.21 -1.41 -2.86
C ALA A 90 -0.96 -2.74 -2.79
N GLU A 91 -1.99 -2.85 -1.94
CA GLU A 91 -2.81 -4.04 -1.78
C GLU A 91 -3.47 -4.45 -3.11
N ARG A 92 -4.06 -3.51 -3.86
CA ARG A 92 -4.65 -3.83 -5.18
C ARG A 92 -3.60 -4.30 -6.18
N PHE A 93 -2.41 -3.70 -6.17
CA PHE A 93 -1.32 -4.13 -7.05
C PHE A 93 -0.87 -5.55 -6.70
N LEU A 94 -0.62 -5.83 -5.42
CA LEU A 94 -0.17 -7.12 -4.91
C LEU A 94 -1.21 -8.22 -5.13
N GLN A 95 -2.50 -7.94 -4.88
CA GLN A 95 -3.59 -8.89 -5.14
C GLN A 95 -3.65 -9.31 -6.62
N ARG A 96 -3.45 -8.37 -7.56
CA ARG A 96 -3.38 -8.68 -9.00
C ARG A 96 -2.17 -9.54 -9.38
N LYS A 97 -1.17 -9.61 -8.49
CA LYS A 97 0.03 -10.44 -8.63
C LYS A 97 -0.04 -11.71 -7.78
N SER A 98 -1.22 -12.07 -7.28
CA SER A 98 -1.44 -13.25 -6.43
C SER A 98 -0.68 -13.22 -5.09
N VAL A 99 -0.36 -12.02 -4.59
CA VAL A 99 0.19 -11.79 -3.26
C VAL A 99 -0.91 -11.27 -2.34
N ARG A 100 -1.10 -11.94 -1.21
CA ARG A 100 -2.12 -11.59 -0.22
C ARG A 100 -1.55 -10.63 0.82
N VAL A 101 -2.20 -9.48 1.00
CA VAL A 101 -1.94 -8.60 2.13
C VAL A 101 -2.83 -9.02 3.28
N VAL A 102 -2.24 -9.52 4.37
CA VAL A 102 -2.99 -10.02 5.53
C VAL A 102 -3.23 -8.96 6.59
N GLY A 103 -2.46 -7.87 6.57
CA GLY A 103 -2.61 -6.74 7.46
C GLY A 103 -1.81 -5.53 7.01
N TYR A 104 -2.05 -4.39 7.64
CA TYR A 104 -1.30 -3.15 7.39
C TYR A 104 -1.05 -2.36 8.66
N HIS A 105 0.03 -1.59 8.70
CA HIS A 105 0.29 -0.60 9.73
C HIS A 105 0.56 0.76 9.06
N ILE A 106 -0.04 1.82 9.62
CA ILE A 106 0.20 3.20 9.19
C ILE A 106 1.09 3.85 10.23
N VAL A 107 2.18 4.45 9.75
CA VAL A 107 3.14 5.24 10.55
C VAL A 107 2.89 6.71 10.26
#